data_AF-A0A2S2PJ53-F1
#
_entry.id   AF-A0A2S2PJ53-F1
#
_cell.length_a   1.000
_cell.length_b   1.000
_cell.length_c   1.000
_cell.angle_alpha   90.00
_cell.angle_beta   90.00
_cell.angle_gamma   90.00
#
_symmetry.space_group_name_H-M   'P 1'
#
loop_
_entity.id
_entity.type
_entity.pdbx_description
1 polymer ?
#
loop_
_entity_poly.entity_id
_entity_poly.type
_entity_poly.pdbx_seq_one_letter_code
_entity_poly.pdbx_strand_id
1 'polypeptide(L)'
;MKVPHGYCDLRVERVNDGIINTFIEYGYTFIAVNTTVNCSILGVGNSNRKKRKIAECNGENNEENDWVPTPKLINCDNSKLTIVNRLTVQISNIGQLHRIFNSQNFKLFNILAVEPLNDQVFQDILTSSSID
;
A
#
# COMPACT_ATOMS: atom_id res chain seq x y z
N MET A 1 27.49 20.72 -11.67
CA MET A 1 26.15 21.13 -11.19
C MET A 1 25.86 20.35 -9.92
N LYS A 2 25.39 20.98 -8.83
CA LYS A 2 24.88 20.23 -7.67
C LYS A 2 23.52 19.65 -8.03
N VAL A 3 23.31 18.35 -7.78
CA VAL A 3 21.99 17.73 -7.90
C VAL A 3 21.09 18.34 -6.82
N PRO A 4 19.90 18.89 -7.15
CA PRO A 4 18.95 19.33 -6.14
C PRO A 4 18.55 18.14 -5.26
N HIS A 5 18.30 18.39 -3.97
CA HIS A 5 17.98 17.35 -3.00
C HIS A 5 16.65 17.65 -2.29
N GLY A 6 16.04 16.62 -1.70
CA GLY A 6 14.80 16.75 -0.94
C GLY A 6 13.55 16.31 -1.69
N TYR A 7 13.71 15.54 -2.78
CA TYR A 7 12.56 15.02 -3.53
C TYR A 7 11.87 13.88 -2.77
N CYS A 8 10.56 13.75 -3.01
CA CYS A 8 9.72 12.73 -2.41
C CYS A 8 8.91 12.01 -3.50
N ASP A 9 8.79 10.68 -3.42
CA ASP A 9 7.86 9.90 -4.24
C ASP A 9 6.99 9.01 -3.35
N LEU A 10 5.67 9.20 -3.40
CA LEU A 10 4.74 8.49 -2.53
C LEU A 10 4.11 7.25 -3.16
N ARG A 11 4.47 6.87 -4.39
CA ARG A 11 3.83 5.75 -5.09
C ARG A 11 4.82 4.84 -5.81
N VAL A 12 5.86 4.41 -5.08
CA VAL A 12 6.85 3.47 -5.61
C VAL A 12 6.29 2.04 -5.57
N GLU A 13 6.14 1.39 -6.71
CA GLU A 13 5.53 0.04 -6.77
C GLU A 13 6.47 -1.08 -6.29
N ARG A 14 7.79 -0.90 -6.51
CA ARG A 14 8.81 -1.90 -6.22
C ARG A 14 10.11 -1.24 -5.82
N VAL A 15 10.82 -1.87 -4.89
CA VAL A 15 12.15 -1.47 -4.45
C VAL A 15 13.07 -2.68 -4.41
N ASN A 16 14.33 -2.42 -4.71
CA ASN A 16 15.49 -3.29 -4.48
C ASN A 16 16.70 -2.36 -4.31
N ASP A 17 17.86 -2.91 -3.98
CA ASP A 17 19.06 -2.11 -3.68
C ASP A 17 19.46 -1.17 -4.83
N GLY A 18 19.33 -1.63 -6.08
CA GLY A 18 19.63 -0.80 -7.26
C GLY A 18 18.68 0.39 -7.39
N ILE A 19 17.38 0.17 -7.17
CA ILE A 19 16.36 1.23 -7.20
C ILE A 19 16.59 2.22 -6.04
N ILE A 20 16.91 1.74 -4.85
CA ILE A 20 17.21 2.58 -3.67
C ILE A 20 18.40 3.50 -3.95
N ASN A 21 19.49 2.94 -4.48
CA ASN A 21 20.66 3.73 -4.86
C ASN A 21 20.31 4.79 -5.91
N THR A 22 19.49 4.43 -6.89
CA THR A 22 19.01 5.34 -7.93
C THR A 22 18.27 6.54 -7.30
N PHE A 23 17.30 6.29 -6.40
CA PHE A 23 16.58 7.37 -5.71
C PHE A 23 17.54 8.32 -4.96
N ILE A 24 18.53 7.77 -4.26
CA ILE A 24 19.55 8.57 -3.55
C ILE A 24 20.36 9.43 -4.52
N GLU A 25 20.81 8.87 -5.64
CA GLU A 25 21.61 9.57 -6.65
C GLU A 25 20.83 10.73 -7.29
N TYR A 26 19.52 10.58 -7.49
CA TYR A 26 18.64 11.64 -8.00
C TYR A 26 18.17 12.63 -6.92
N GLY A 27 18.65 12.52 -5.68
CA GLY A 27 18.38 13.49 -4.62
C GLY A 27 17.06 13.29 -3.88
N TYR A 28 16.45 12.11 -3.95
CA TYR A 28 15.28 11.77 -3.15
C TYR A 28 15.70 11.51 -1.70
N THR A 29 14.90 12.02 -0.77
CA THR A 29 15.09 11.83 0.68
C THR A 29 13.97 11.02 1.30
N PHE A 30 12.85 10.84 0.59
CA PHE A 30 11.70 10.08 1.07
C PHE A 30 11.03 9.32 -0.07
N ILE A 31 10.76 8.04 0.13
CA ILE A 31 9.87 7.28 -0.75
C ILE A 31 8.86 6.46 0.05
N ALA A 32 7.66 6.27 -0.52
CA ALA A 32 6.67 5.35 0.01
C ALA A 32 6.41 4.20 -0.98
N VAL A 33 6.56 2.97 -0.49
CA VAL A 33 6.31 1.76 -1.28
C VAL A 33 4.83 1.44 -1.22
N ASN A 34 4.18 1.49 -2.38
CA ASN A 34 2.75 1.34 -2.51
C ASN A 34 2.33 -0.13 -2.56
N THR A 35 1.32 -0.47 -1.77
CA THR A 35 0.56 -1.71 -1.89
C THR A 35 -0.88 -1.35 -2.18
N THR A 36 -1.47 -1.94 -3.22
CA THR A 36 -2.85 -1.65 -3.61
C THR A 36 -3.77 -2.84 -3.27
N VAL A 37 -4.87 -2.56 -2.59
CA VAL A 37 -5.92 -3.53 -2.26
C VAL A 37 -7.22 -3.08 -2.91
N ASN A 38 -7.84 -3.98 -3.68
CA ASN A 38 -9.14 -3.72 -4.29
C ASN A 38 -10.27 -4.37 -3.48
N CYS A 39 -11.02 -3.55 -2.75
CA CYS A 39 -12.12 -4.00 -1.89
C CYS A 39 -13.40 -4.34 -2.66
N SER A 40 -13.57 -3.90 -3.90
CA SER A 40 -14.73 -4.29 -4.72
C SER A 40 -14.78 -5.80 -4.97
N ILE A 41 -13.61 -6.46 -5.02
CA ILE A 41 -13.48 -7.91 -5.22
C ILE A 41 -13.78 -8.67 -3.91
N LEU A 42 -13.71 -8.00 -2.77
CA LEU A 42 -13.92 -8.58 -1.43
C LEU A 42 -15.41 -8.61 -1.02
N GLY A 43 -16.30 -8.15 -1.91
CA GLY A 43 -17.72 -7.90 -1.67
C GLY A 43 -18.68 -9.04 -2.02
N VAL A 44 -18.22 -10.26 -2.31
CA VAL A 44 -19.13 -11.40 -2.51
C VAL A 44 -18.65 -12.57 -1.65
N GLY A 45 -19.25 -12.71 -0.47
CA GLY A 45 -19.17 -13.95 0.26
C GLY A 45 -19.82 -15.05 -0.57
N ASN A 46 -19.01 -15.88 -1.19
CA ASN A 46 -19.29 -17.31 -1.28
C ASN A 46 -18.00 -18.09 -1.56
N SER A 47 -17.87 -19.18 -0.82
CA SER A 47 -17.04 -20.34 -1.12
C SER A 47 -16.70 -20.44 -2.60
N ASN A 48 -15.45 -20.17 -2.97
CA ASN A 48 -14.69 -20.89 -4.00
C ASN A 48 -13.33 -20.22 -4.19
N ARG A 49 -12.36 -20.67 -3.38
CA ARG A 49 -10.94 -20.64 -3.71
C ARG A 49 -10.75 -21.28 -5.10
N LYS A 50 -10.71 -20.49 -6.17
CA LYS A 50 -10.13 -20.92 -7.45
C LYS A 50 -9.25 -19.83 -8.04
N LYS A 51 -7.95 -19.97 -7.70
CA LYS A 51 -6.75 -19.64 -8.49
C LYS A 51 -6.90 -18.52 -9.53
N ARG A 52 -6.34 -17.34 -9.24
CA ARG A 52 -5.49 -16.64 -10.22
C ARG A 52 -4.21 -16.17 -9.56
N LYS A 53 -3.10 -16.54 -10.20
CA LYS A 53 -1.70 -16.48 -9.79
C LYS A 53 -1.24 -15.08 -9.38
N ILE A 54 -0.79 -14.92 -8.12
CA ILE A 54 0.44 -14.23 -7.75
C ILE A 54 0.98 -14.93 -6.49
N ALA A 55 1.76 -15.98 -6.67
CA ALA A 55 2.55 -16.59 -5.59
C ALA A 55 3.56 -17.56 -6.20
N GLU A 56 4.78 -17.07 -6.43
CA GLU A 56 5.95 -17.86 -6.08
C GLU A 56 6.48 -17.24 -4.79
N CYS A 57 6.29 -17.95 -3.68
CA CYS A 57 7.21 -18.11 -2.57
C CYS A 57 6.47 -18.83 -1.43
N ASN A 58 7.09 -19.90 -0.95
CA ASN A 58 6.56 -20.95 -0.09
C ASN A 58 6.25 -20.48 1.34
N GLY A 59 5.32 -21.17 1.99
CA GLY A 59 5.16 -21.15 3.45
C GLY A 59 3.71 -21.33 3.88
N GLU A 60 3.34 -22.57 4.17
CA GLU A 60 2.11 -22.88 4.90
C GLU A 60 2.15 -22.22 6.28
N ASN A 61 1.12 -21.46 6.64
CA ASN A 61 0.59 -21.39 7.99
C ASN A 61 -0.82 -20.79 7.96
N ASN A 62 -1.72 -21.47 8.67
CA ASN A 62 -3.12 -21.10 8.86
C ASN A 62 -3.24 -19.91 9.80
N GLU A 63 -3.00 -18.70 9.29
CA GLU A 63 -3.46 -17.47 9.92
C GLU A 63 -4.68 -16.97 9.14
N GLU A 64 -5.70 -16.48 9.85
CA GLU A 64 -6.88 -15.86 9.23
C GLU A 64 -6.41 -14.96 8.08
N ASN A 65 -6.90 -15.21 6.86
CA ASN A 65 -6.43 -14.49 5.68
C ASN A 65 -6.85 -13.02 5.81
N ASP A 66 -5.97 -12.21 6.39
CA ASP A 66 -6.16 -10.77 6.52
C ASP A 66 -6.38 -10.19 5.11
N TRP A 67 -7.40 -9.35 4.99
CA TRP A 67 -7.78 -8.74 3.71
C TRP A 67 -6.74 -7.72 3.23
N VAL A 68 -5.90 -7.23 4.15
CA VAL A 68 -4.75 -6.38 3.84
C VAL A 68 -3.51 -7.27 3.83
N PRO A 69 -2.72 -7.26 2.74
CA PRO A 69 -1.46 -7.98 2.69
C PRO A 69 -0.45 -7.36 3.66
N THR A 70 0.43 -8.18 4.21
CA THR A 70 1.57 -7.70 5.00
C THR A 70 2.45 -6.79 4.10
N PRO A 71 2.85 -5.61 4.58
CA PRO A 71 3.73 -4.73 3.80
C PRO A 71 5.07 -5.41 3.52
N LYS A 72 5.74 -4.97 2.45
CA LYS A 72 7.07 -5.47 2.11
C LYS A 72 8.05 -5.03 3.19
N LEU A 73 8.83 -5.99 3.71
CA LEU A 73 9.98 -5.67 4.55
C LEU A 73 11.07 -5.07 3.67
N ILE A 74 11.50 -3.85 4.01
CA ILE A 74 12.53 -3.14 3.26
C ILE A 74 13.65 -2.84 4.24
N ASN A 75 14.75 -3.59 4.12
CA ASN A 75 15.95 -3.33 4.91
C ASN A 75 16.78 -2.27 4.18
N CYS A 76 16.70 -1.02 4.66
CA CYS A 76 17.54 0.06 4.19
C CYS A 76 18.16 0.76 5.40
N ASP A 77 19.40 0.41 5.72
CA ASP A 77 20.15 1.02 6.82
C ASP A 77 20.79 2.37 6.42
N ASN A 78 20.38 2.92 5.28
CA ASN A 78 20.95 4.15 4.74
C ASN A 78 20.18 5.38 5.21
N SER A 79 20.80 6.20 6.06
CA SER A 79 20.21 7.43 6.59
C SER A 79 19.88 8.51 5.54
N LYS A 80 20.31 8.34 4.28
CA LYS A 80 20.06 9.29 3.19
C LYS A 80 18.64 9.19 2.60
N LEU A 81 17.95 8.07 2.75
CA LEU A 81 16.63 7.83 2.18
C LEU A 81 15.70 7.19 3.20
N THR A 82 14.64 7.90 3.58
CA THR A 82 13.55 7.33 4.37
C THR A 82 12.62 6.55 3.46
N ILE A 83 12.36 5.29 3.81
CA ILE A 83 11.43 4.42 3.07
C ILE A 83 10.31 4.00 4.01
N VAL A 84 9.07 4.23 3.60
CA VAL A 84 7.87 3.85 4.36
C VAL A 84 6.94 2.99 3.51
N ASN A 85 5.95 2.34 4.13
CA ASN A 85 4.93 1.59 3.42
C ASN A 85 3.64 2.41 3.28
N ARG A 86 3.08 2.45 2.07
CA ARG A 86 1.79 3.08 1.76
C ARG A 86 0.78 2.01 1.35
N LEU A 87 -0.44 2.12 1.88
CA LEU A 87 -1.59 1.32 1.46
C LEU A 87 -2.52 2.18 0.60
N THR A 88 -2.79 1.76 -0.64
CA THR A 88 -3.89 2.29 -1.45
C THR A 88 -5.07 1.32 -1.39
N VAL A 89 -6.23 1.81 -0.98
CA VAL A 89 -7.45 1.01 -0.94
C VAL A 89 -8.40 1.50 -2.02
N GLN A 90 -8.68 0.63 -2.99
CA GLN A 90 -9.70 0.86 -4.01
C GLN A 90 -11.06 0.42 -3.49
N ILE A 91 -11.99 1.36 -3.36
CA ILE A 91 -13.32 1.10 -2.76
C ILE A 91 -14.46 1.51 -3.69
N SER A 92 -15.54 0.72 -3.64
CA SER A 92 -16.81 1.01 -4.31
C SER A 92 -17.93 1.40 -3.34
N ASN A 93 -17.68 1.31 -2.02
CA ASN A 93 -18.55 1.78 -0.95
C ASN A 93 -17.70 2.14 0.29
N ILE A 94 -18.01 3.24 0.97
CA ILE A 94 -17.27 3.72 2.15
C ILE A 94 -17.19 2.69 3.30
N GLY A 95 -18.21 1.84 3.45
CA GLY A 95 -18.25 0.77 4.45
C GLY A 95 -17.15 -0.29 4.29
N GLN A 96 -16.50 -0.36 3.12
CA GLN A 96 -15.34 -1.22 2.91
C GLN A 96 -14.11 -0.78 3.73
N LEU A 97 -13.98 0.52 4.04
CA LEU A 97 -12.86 1.03 4.85
C LEU A 97 -12.87 0.48 6.27
N HIS A 98 -14.04 0.28 6.88
CA HIS A 98 -14.13 -0.33 8.21
C HIS A 98 -13.47 -1.70 8.29
N ARG A 99 -13.51 -2.49 7.21
CA ARG A 99 -12.84 -3.79 7.15
C ARG A 99 -11.32 -3.64 7.12
N ILE A 100 -10.83 -2.63 6.42
CA ILE A 100 -9.40 -2.30 6.37
C ILE A 100 -8.91 -1.82 7.74
N PHE A 101 -9.64 -0.94 8.41
CA PHE A 101 -9.24 -0.45 9.74
C PHE A 101 -9.18 -1.54 10.82
N ASN A 102 -9.96 -2.60 10.66
CA ASN A 102 -9.95 -3.75 11.58
C ASN A 102 -8.88 -4.80 11.25
N SER A 103 -8.17 -4.66 10.12
CA SER A 103 -7.04 -5.52 9.76
C SER A 103 -5.89 -5.37 10.75
N GLN A 104 -5.21 -6.47 11.07
CA GLN A 104 -3.98 -6.40 11.87
C GLN A 104 -2.83 -5.87 11.04
N ASN A 105 -2.79 -6.22 9.74
CA ASN A 105 -1.77 -5.76 8.81
C ASN A 105 -1.88 -4.26 8.49
N PHE A 106 -3.07 -3.65 8.58
CA PHE A 106 -3.24 -2.20 8.35
C PHE A 106 -2.32 -1.35 9.23
N LYS A 107 -2.13 -1.73 10.50
CA LYS A 107 -1.28 -1.00 11.46
C LYS A 107 0.20 -0.97 11.08
N LEU A 108 0.61 -1.80 10.12
CA LEU A 108 2.00 -1.88 9.63
C LEU A 108 2.28 -0.89 8.48
N PHE A 109 1.24 -0.22 7.95
CA PHE A 109 1.38 0.81 6.94
C PHE A 109 1.50 2.19 7.59
N ASN A 110 2.25 3.08 6.94
CA ASN A 110 2.53 4.43 7.43
C ASN A 110 1.60 5.49 6.80
N ILE A 111 1.13 5.24 5.58
CA ILE A 111 0.29 6.16 4.81
C ILE A 111 -0.91 5.38 4.30
N LEU A 112 -2.12 5.93 4.49
CA LEU A 112 -3.34 5.40 3.89
C LEU A 112 -3.79 6.33 2.77
N ALA A 113 -3.98 5.77 1.58
CA ALA A 113 -4.66 6.44 0.48
C ALA A 113 -5.90 5.65 0.06
N VAL A 114 -6.90 6.37 -0.41
CA VAL A 114 -8.15 5.79 -0.90
C VAL A 114 -8.36 6.17 -2.35
N GLU A 115 -8.63 5.16 -3.18
CA GLU A 115 -8.94 5.33 -4.60
C GLU A 115 -10.44 5.00 -4.81
N PRO A 116 -11.30 6.00 -5.00
CA PRO A 116 -12.71 5.76 -5.25
C PRO A 116 -12.92 5.15 -6.63
N LEU A 117 -13.75 4.10 -6.70
CA LEU A 117 -14.12 3.44 -7.95
C LEU A 117 -15.41 4.01 -8.58
N ASN A 118 -16.06 4.97 -7.92
CA ASN A 118 -17.23 5.67 -8.42
C ASN A 118 -17.39 7.07 -7.78
N ASP A 119 -18.18 7.92 -8.44
CA ASP A 119 -18.36 9.32 -8.05
C ASP A 119 -19.00 9.49 -6.66
N GLN A 120 -19.92 8.59 -6.28
CA GLN A 120 -20.55 8.64 -4.95
C GLN A 120 -19.49 8.51 -3.85
N VAL A 121 -18.62 7.51 -3.97
CA VAL A 121 -17.56 7.29 -2.98
C VAL A 121 -16.52 8.40 -3.00
N PHE A 122 -16.22 8.98 -4.18
CA PHE A 122 -15.36 10.16 -4.25
C PHE A 122 -15.94 11.32 -3.42
N GLN A 123 -17.23 11.61 -3.55
CA GLN A 123 -17.89 12.63 -2.73
C GLN A 123 -17.85 12.29 -1.23
N ASP A 124 -18.14 11.03 -0.88
CA ASP A 124 -18.12 10.57 0.52
C ASP A 124 -16.72 10.75 1.16
N ILE A 125 -15.65 10.41 0.43
CA ILE A 125 -14.25 10.54 0.87
C ILE A 125 -13.86 12.00 1.10
N LEU A 126 -14.25 12.92 0.20
CA LEU A 126 -13.88 14.34 0.33
C LEU A 126 -14.43 15.00 1.61
N THR A 127 -15.48 14.41 2.19
CA THR A 127 -16.05 14.87 3.46
C THR A 127 -15.45 14.18 4.70
N SER A 128 -14.54 13.22 4.51
CA SER A 128 -13.91 12.46 5.58
C SER A 128 -12.57 13.06 5.99
N SER A 129 -12.39 13.35 7.29
CA SER A 129 -11.16 13.91 7.85
C SER A 129 -10.08 12.86 8.18
N SER A 130 -10.29 11.60 7.82
CA SER A 130 -9.46 10.45 8.25
C SER A 130 -8.60 9.86 7.14
N ILE A 131 -8.55 10.50 5.98
CA ILE A 131 -7.81 10.05 4.79
C ILE A 131 -6.70 11.06 4.52
N ASP A 132 -5.48 10.56 4.32
CA ASP A 132 -4.28 11.37 4.05
C ASP A 132 -4.26 11.93 2.61
#